data_AF-A0A819A3C6-F1
#
_entry.id   AF-A0A819A3C6-F1
#
_cell.length_a   1.000
_cell.length_b   1.000
_cell.length_c   1.000
_cell.angle_alpha   90.00
_cell.angle_beta   90.00
_cell.angle_gamma   90.00
#
_symmetry.space_group_name_H-M   'P 1'
#
loop_
_entity.id
_entity.type
_entity.pdbx_description
1 polymer ?
#
loop_
_entity_poly.entity_id
_entity_poly.type
_entity_poly.pdbx_seq_one_letter_code
_entity_poly.pdbx_strand_id
1 'polypeptide(L)'
;MKDNSELNDLSFLPPAICVPAGEVWHGSPATYSHCVDSRAPPNSWTNTKTTSFSTTIIFSVIVLLFIPLFYFIPIIPGLILFEYINLKSVRNWIQIFIFSPLVGILYTCLVIVQIIAVRYLIAGKPKVGIYSTKSLVYIRKWLFDGILAIALHIIHTFYATLYMIPFLRALGLKIGRHCEVSTAVGMVHSLMEIDDECFIADGVLLCNPHIQFGQIHFQKTTIGKRVFIGNTAIIPDGKQIPDECLIGCMSLLADGLQTKQSCFGSPAFILPNREQPPPDTSEASTYQPNICMVCQRLCIDTIRIFLPRIIIVIEIGIATEIFDHFNRSIYFIYCLLLLPLIYIAIFVIPSLVFCISLKWLLIRKYRKNHYPLWSWFVWTSDFVTVTYEQLAVPLILEFLQGTYFIAPILRCFGAKIGHHCFINTTQITEFDLINIGNQVVINTRVELQTHLFEDRVMKMGEVCVEDRTNIGCLSVMLPDTRLDLGSVLGPLSLVMKGEDIPPYTSWQGIPIREYN
;
A
#
# COMPACT_ATOMS: atom_id res chain seq x y z
N MET A 1 -21.57 8.76 -17.64
CA MET A 1 -22.23 9.47 -16.53
C MET A 1 -22.92 10.70 -17.11
N LYS A 2 -24.16 10.98 -16.71
CA LYS A 2 -24.90 12.18 -17.11
C LYS A 2 -24.69 13.32 -16.09
N ASP A 3 -25.30 14.48 -16.34
CA ASP A 3 -25.15 15.65 -15.47
C ASP A 3 -25.63 15.37 -14.04
N ASN A 4 -24.86 15.85 -13.06
CA ASN A 4 -25.14 15.69 -11.63
C ASN A 4 -25.38 14.22 -11.22
N SER A 5 -24.76 13.25 -11.90
CA SER A 5 -24.78 11.85 -11.48
C SER A 5 -23.54 11.54 -10.63
N GLU A 6 -23.67 10.62 -9.68
CA GLU A 6 -22.59 10.23 -8.78
C GLU A 6 -22.37 8.71 -8.82
N LEU A 7 -21.09 8.32 -8.81
CA LEU A 7 -20.66 6.94 -8.63
C LEU A 7 -19.78 6.92 -7.38
N ASN A 8 -20.26 6.26 -6.32
CA ASN A 8 -19.58 6.27 -5.03
C ASN A 8 -18.33 5.40 -5.02
N ASP A 9 -17.61 5.47 -3.90
CA ASP A 9 -16.42 4.66 -3.64
C ASP A 9 -16.66 3.17 -3.88
N LEU A 10 -15.57 2.46 -4.23
CA LEU A 10 -15.55 1.02 -4.41
C LEU A 10 -16.65 0.47 -5.34
N SER A 11 -16.91 1.21 -6.43
CA SER A 11 -18.01 0.91 -7.35
C SER A 11 -17.53 0.60 -8.76
N PHE A 12 -18.08 -0.46 -9.35
CA PHE A 12 -17.77 -0.89 -10.72
C PHE A 12 -18.95 -0.61 -11.63
N LEU A 13 -18.81 0.31 -12.58
CA LEU A 13 -19.81 0.56 -13.61
C LEU A 13 -19.56 -0.35 -14.82
N PRO A 14 -20.45 -1.31 -15.14
CA PRO A 14 -20.25 -2.21 -16.27
C PRO A 14 -20.21 -1.48 -17.62
N PRO A 15 -19.58 -2.08 -18.65
CA PRO A 15 -19.58 -1.53 -20.00
C PRO A 15 -21.01 -1.27 -20.50
N ALA A 16 -21.18 -0.22 -21.30
CA ALA A 16 -22.46 0.21 -21.89
C ALA A 16 -23.55 0.68 -20.89
N ILE A 17 -23.29 0.69 -19.58
CA ILE A 17 -24.18 1.32 -18.59
C ILE A 17 -23.79 2.78 -18.38
N CYS A 18 -24.78 3.66 -18.31
CA CYS A 18 -24.58 5.08 -18.01
C CYS A 18 -25.42 5.47 -16.81
N VAL A 19 -24.77 5.99 -15.76
CA VAL A 19 -25.47 6.57 -14.59
C VAL A 19 -26.36 7.73 -15.05
N PRO A 20 -27.69 7.65 -14.84
CA PRO A 20 -28.63 8.71 -15.22
C PRO A 20 -28.40 10.02 -14.47
N ALA A 21 -28.96 11.11 -14.98
CA ALA A 21 -28.75 12.44 -14.42
C ALA A 21 -29.41 12.55 -13.04
N GLY A 22 -28.69 13.08 -12.06
CA GLY A 22 -29.21 13.22 -10.69
C GLY A 22 -29.31 11.91 -9.90
N GLU A 23 -28.75 10.79 -10.38
CA GLU A 23 -28.75 9.52 -9.65
C GLU A 23 -27.39 9.23 -9.01
N VAL A 24 -27.42 8.60 -7.83
CA VAL A 24 -26.26 8.08 -7.11
C VAL A 24 -26.27 6.56 -7.22
N TRP A 25 -25.18 6.00 -7.75
CA TRP A 25 -24.98 4.56 -7.88
C TRP A 25 -23.79 4.12 -7.04
N HIS A 26 -23.86 2.91 -6.49
CA HIS A 26 -22.74 2.32 -5.75
C HIS A 26 -22.72 0.80 -5.83
N GLY A 27 -21.57 0.20 -5.49
CA GLY A 27 -21.37 -1.24 -5.42
C GLY A 27 -20.59 -1.81 -6.60
N SER A 28 -20.19 -3.08 -6.48
CA SER A 28 -19.58 -3.84 -7.55
C SER A 28 -20.44 -5.08 -7.85
N PRO A 29 -21.16 -5.12 -8.98
CA PRO A 29 -21.39 -4.03 -9.93
C PRO A 29 -22.26 -2.91 -9.32
N ALA A 30 -22.16 -1.71 -9.89
CA ALA A 30 -22.83 -0.53 -9.38
C ALA A 30 -24.33 -0.60 -9.66
N THR A 31 -25.13 -0.36 -8.62
CA THR A 31 -26.59 -0.30 -8.69
C THR A 31 -27.10 1.04 -8.18
N TYR A 32 -28.29 1.44 -8.65
CA TYR A 32 -28.98 2.62 -8.14
C TYR A 32 -29.15 2.56 -6.62
N SER A 33 -28.85 3.67 -5.95
CA SER A 33 -29.01 3.83 -4.51
C SER A 33 -30.11 4.84 -4.19
N HIS A 34 -29.92 6.09 -4.60
CA HIS A 34 -30.85 7.20 -4.36
C HIS A 34 -30.60 8.31 -5.38
N CYS A 35 -31.49 9.29 -5.47
CA CYS A 35 -31.24 10.52 -6.23
C CYS A 35 -30.31 11.44 -5.44
N VAL A 36 -29.44 12.17 -6.15
CA VAL A 36 -28.63 13.25 -5.57
C VAL A 36 -29.56 14.22 -4.86
N ASP A 37 -29.27 14.47 -3.59
CA ASP A 37 -30.07 15.40 -2.80
C ASP A 37 -29.86 16.82 -3.34
N SER A 38 -30.77 17.25 -4.22
CA SER A 38 -30.76 18.54 -4.92
C SER A 38 -30.94 19.75 -3.99
N ARG A 39 -31.03 19.53 -2.66
CA ARG A 39 -31.34 20.55 -1.66
C ARG A 39 -30.16 21.38 -1.12
N ALA A 40 -28.96 21.29 -1.70
CA ALA A 40 -27.95 22.31 -1.42
C ALA A 40 -26.93 22.54 -2.56
N PRO A 41 -27.10 23.58 -3.40
CA PRO A 41 -25.93 24.32 -3.87
C PRO A 41 -25.28 24.99 -2.64
N PRO A 42 -23.98 24.82 -2.40
CA PRO A 42 -23.42 25.09 -1.08
C PRO A 42 -22.97 26.55 -0.94
N ASN A 43 -23.93 27.48 -0.93
CA ASN A 43 -23.65 28.88 -0.61
C ASN A 43 -23.93 29.24 0.87
N SER A 44 -24.49 28.34 1.67
CA SER A 44 -24.87 28.63 3.07
C SER A 44 -23.84 28.23 4.13
N TRP A 45 -22.75 27.55 3.77
CA TRP A 45 -21.76 27.02 4.73
C TRP A 45 -20.31 27.45 4.47
N THR A 46 -20.07 28.42 3.58
CA THR A 46 -18.71 28.87 3.25
C THR A 46 -18.11 29.72 4.35
N ASN A 47 -17.38 29.13 5.29
CA ASN A 47 -16.72 29.87 6.36
C ASN A 47 -15.31 30.39 5.98
N THR A 48 -15.01 30.55 4.68
CA THR A 48 -13.68 31.02 4.25
C THR A 48 -13.74 31.96 3.03
N LYS A 49 -12.95 33.05 3.09
CA LYS A 49 -12.66 33.91 1.95
C LYS A 49 -12.06 33.05 0.84
N THR A 50 -12.75 32.94 -0.30
CA THR A 50 -12.21 32.32 -1.51
C THR A 50 -10.90 33.02 -1.88
N THR A 51 -9.80 32.27 -2.01
CA THR A 51 -8.58 32.85 -2.57
C THR A 51 -8.82 33.18 -4.05
N SER A 52 -8.22 34.27 -4.54
CA SER A 52 -8.32 34.65 -5.97
C SER A 52 -7.82 33.51 -6.85
N PHE A 53 -8.40 33.35 -8.04
CA PHE A 53 -7.94 32.38 -9.04
C PHE A 53 -6.44 32.48 -9.31
N SER A 54 -5.91 33.71 -9.35
CA SER A 54 -4.47 33.98 -9.48
C SER A 54 -3.64 33.43 -8.31
N THR A 55 -4.12 33.56 -7.07
CA THR A 55 -3.42 33.03 -5.89
C THR A 55 -3.44 31.52 -5.82
N THR A 56 -4.51 30.86 -6.29
CA THR A 56 -4.55 29.40 -6.41
C THR A 56 -3.53 28.91 -7.43
N ILE A 57 -3.47 29.53 -8.63
CA ILE A 57 -2.50 29.17 -9.67
C ILE A 57 -1.06 29.36 -9.18
N ILE A 58 -0.74 30.52 -8.61
CA ILE A 58 0.62 30.80 -8.11
C ILE A 58 1.03 29.75 -7.07
N PHE A 59 0.12 29.41 -6.15
CA PHE A 59 0.41 28.38 -5.15
C PHE A 59 0.59 27.00 -5.77
N SER A 60 -0.27 26.60 -6.70
CA SER A 60 -0.15 25.33 -7.43
C SER A 60 1.16 25.21 -8.20
N VAL A 61 1.63 26.29 -8.84
CA VAL A 61 2.92 26.32 -9.54
C VAL A 61 4.09 26.22 -8.56
N ILE A 62 4.06 26.98 -7.47
CA ILE A 62 5.08 26.89 -6.42
C ILE A 62 5.16 25.46 -5.88
N VAL A 63 4.01 24.84 -5.61
CA VAL A 63 3.94 23.47 -5.14
C VAL A 63 4.53 22.49 -6.15
N LEU A 64 4.15 22.61 -7.43
CA LEU A 64 4.63 21.71 -8.49
C LEU A 64 6.15 21.79 -8.67
N LEU A 65 6.74 22.96 -8.47
CA LEU A 65 8.20 23.14 -8.48
C LEU A 65 8.86 22.70 -7.18
N PHE A 66 8.19 22.88 -6.04
CA PHE A 66 8.77 22.61 -4.72
C PHE A 66 8.74 21.13 -4.34
N ILE A 67 7.67 20.39 -4.68
CA ILE A 67 7.54 18.97 -4.34
C ILE A 67 8.75 18.14 -4.83
N PRO A 68 9.20 18.25 -6.09
CA PRO A 68 10.37 17.52 -6.57
C PRO A 68 11.65 17.94 -5.83
N LEU A 69 11.88 19.23 -5.59
CA LEU A 69 13.06 19.70 -4.87
C LEU A 69 13.07 19.20 -3.43
N PHE A 70 11.90 19.18 -2.79
CA PHE A 70 11.71 18.73 -1.42
C PHE A 70 12.12 17.26 -1.26
N TYR A 71 11.82 16.42 -2.26
CA TYR A 71 12.25 15.02 -2.30
C TYR A 71 13.78 14.84 -2.20
N PHE A 72 14.56 15.75 -2.80
CA PHE A 72 16.02 15.64 -2.85
C PHE A 72 16.74 16.16 -1.59
N ILE A 73 16.06 16.92 -0.72
CA ILE A 73 16.68 17.53 0.47
C ILE A 73 17.37 16.50 1.37
N PRO A 74 16.76 15.35 1.73
CA PRO A 74 17.41 14.35 2.59
C PRO A 74 18.66 13.71 1.98
N ILE A 75 18.86 13.81 0.66
CA ILE A 75 20.02 13.24 -0.04
C ILE A 75 21.27 14.09 0.18
N ILE A 76 21.11 15.42 0.32
CA ILE A 76 22.21 16.39 0.37
C ILE A 76 23.25 16.06 1.47
N PRO A 77 22.87 15.76 2.73
CA PRO A 77 23.85 15.42 3.76
C PRO A 77 24.64 14.16 3.44
N GLY A 78 24.03 13.18 2.76
CA GLY A 78 24.72 11.98 2.28
C GLY A 78 25.78 12.30 1.23
N LEU A 79 25.45 13.17 0.26
CA LEU A 79 26.39 13.62 -0.77
C LEU A 79 27.58 14.37 -0.16
N ILE A 80 27.32 15.29 0.76
CA ILE A 80 28.37 16.02 1.50
C ILE A 80 29.28 15.03 2.26
N LEU A 81 28.70 13.99 2.89
CA LEU A 81 29.49 13.00 3.60
C LEU A 81 30.47 12.27 2.68
N PHE A 82 30.01 11.84 1.50
CA PHE A 82 30.86 11.16 0.50
C PHE A 82 31.92 12.08 -0.12
N GLU A 83 31.62 13.36 -0.29
CA GLU A 83 32.57 14.33 -0.86
C GLU A 83 33.66 14.75 0.13
N TYR A 84 33.29 15.02 1.38
CA TYR A 84 34.21 15.60 2.36
C TYR A 84 34.95 14.57 3.22
N ILE A 85 34.39 13.39 3.43
CA ILE A 85 35.05 12.34 4.23
C ILE A 85 35.82 11.39 3.32
N ASN A 86 37.05 11.78 2.99
CA ASN A 86 37.99 10.90 2.30
C ASN A 86 39.04 10.35 3.27
N LEU A 87 38.92 9.07 3.60
CA LEU A 87 39.94 8.35 4.37
C LEU A 87 41.12 8.01 3.44
N LYS A 88 42.09 8.93 3.30
CA LYS A 88 43.24 8.81 2.37
C LYS A 88 43.99 7.47 2.39
N SER A 89 43.91 6.71 3.48
CA SER A 89 44.55 5.39 3.66
C SER A 89 43.70 4.21 3.20
N VAL A 90 42.42 4.42 2.89
CA VAL A 90 41.43 3.38 2.58
C VAL A 90 41.02 3.49 1.11
N ARG A 91 40.98 2.36 0.40
CA ARG A 91 40.53 2.32 -1.00
C ARG A 91 39.07 2.76 -1.12
N ASN A 92 38.73 3.57 -2.13
CA ASN A 92 37.39 4.15 -2.33
C ASN A 92 36.24 3.13 -2.18
N TRP A 93 36.37 1.96 -2.80
CA TRP A 93 35.39 0.87 -2.68
C TRP A 93 35.09 0.47 -1.23
N ILE A 94 36.11 0.40 -0.37
CA ILE A 94 35.95 0.05 1.05
C ILE A 94 35.29 1.20 1.81
N GLN A 95 35.62 2.46 1.46
CA GLN A 95 34.96 3.62 2.06
C GLN A 95 33.44 3.62 1.78
N ILE A 96 33.02 3.23 0.57
CA ILE A 96 31.60 3.09 0.23
C ILE A 96 30.91 2.13 1.21
N PHE A 97 31.45 0.94 1.44
CA PHE A 97 30.84 -0.01 2.38
C PHE A 97 30.82 0.49 3.83
N ILE A 98 31.81 1.28 4.25
CA ILE A 98 31.88 1.84 5.61
C ILE A 98 30.82 2.94 5.81
N PHE A 99 30.69 3.86 4.86
CA PHE A 99 29.82 5.03 5.00
C PHE A 99 28.37 4.79 4.57
N SER A 100 28.12 3.83 3.66
CA SER A 100 26.75 3.58 3.16
C SER A 100 25.73 3.24 4.25
N PRO A 101 26.04 2.43 5.28
CA PRO A 101 25.14 2.24 6.41
C PRO A 101 24.74 3.54 7.10
N LEU A 102 25.72 4.41 7.37
CA LEU A 102 25.50 5.70 8.01
C LEU A 102 24.63 6.60 7.14
N VAL A 103 24.92 6.68 5.84
CA VAL A 103 24.15 7.50 4.89
C VAL A 103 22.73 6.98 4.72
N GLY A 104 22.54 5.66 4.58
CA GLY A 104 21.21 5.06 4.42
C GLY A 104 20.32 5.27 5.66
N ILE A 105 20.89 5.13 6.86
CA ILE A 105 20.18 5.43 8.12
C ILE A 105 19.87 6.92 8.22
N LEU A 106 20.86 7.78 7.99
CA LEU A 106 20.70 9.24 8.05
C LEU A 106 19.60 9.71 7.09
N TYR A 107 19.64 9.26 5.83
CA TYR A 107 18.64 9.58 4.81
C TYR A 107 17.23 9.22 5.29
N THR A 108 17.05 7.99 5.76
CA THR A 108 15.73 7.50 6.19
C THR A 108 15.21 8.31 7.39
N CYS A 109 16.06 8.58 8.37
CA CYS A 109 15.72 9.44 9.51
C CYS A 109 15.36 10.87 9.07
N LEU A 110 16.11 11.45 8.13
CA LEU A 110 15.84 12.78 7.60
C LEU A 110 14.49 12.83 6.87
N VAL A 111 14.13 11.81 6.08
CA VAL A 111 12.82 11.72 5.44
C VAL A 111 11.70 11.71 6.49
N ILE A 112 11.82 10.90 7.55
CA ILE A 112 10.84 10.85 8.64
C ILE A 112 10.69 12.21 9.33
N VAL A 113 11.82 12.84 9.72
CA VAL A 113 11.83 14.16 10.35
C VAL A 113 11.24 15.22 9.42
N GLN A 114 11.53 15.14 8.13
CA GLN A 114 11.02 16.04 7.12
C GLN A 114 9.50 15.94 7.00
N ILE A 115 8.90 14.73 6.96
CA ILE A 115 7.44 14.56 6.94
C ILE A 115 6.80 15.19 8.18
N ILE A 116 7.38 14.95 9.37
CA ILE A 116 6.90 15.54 10.63
C ILE A 116 6.99 17.07 10.56
N ALA A 117 8.10 17.62 10.07
CA ALA A 117 8.26 19.06 9.91
C ALA A 117 7.20 19.65 8.95
N VAL A 118 6.94 19.03 7.80
CA VAL A 118 5.90 19.45 6.84
C VAL A 118 4.53 19.47 7.49
N ARG A 119 4.23 18.44 8.29
CA ARG A 119 2.96 18.35 9.02
C ARG A 119 2.72 19.56 9.93
N TYR A 120 3.74 20.08 10.59
CA TYR A 120 3.62 21.23 11.48
C TYR A 120 3.74 22.58 10.75
N LEU A 121 4.59 22.67 9.72
CA LEU A 121 4.87 23.91 8.99
C LEU A 121 3.83 24.22 7.91
N ILE A 122 3.30 23.18 7.23
CA ILE A 122 2.48 23.33 6.03
C ILE A 122 1.03 22.91 6.29
N ALA A 123 0.80 21.68 6.76
CA ALA A 123 -0.54 21.06 6.76
C ALA A 123 -1.53 21.77 7.69
N GLY A 124 -1.05 22.35 8.80
CA GLY A 124 -1.90 22.96 9.82
C GLY A 124 -2.81 21.93 10.53
N LYS A 125 -3.86 22.38 11.21
CA LYS A 125 -4.86 21.50 11.86
C LYS A 125 -6.25 21.82 11.31
N PRO A 126 -6.72 21.10 10.27
CA PRO A 126 -8.09 21.29 9.78
C PRO A 126 -9.07 20.98 10.91
N LYS A 127 -10.13 21.79 11.00
CA LYS A 127 -11.25 21.59 11.94
C LYS A 127 -12.41 20.93 11.19
N VAL A 128 -13.33 20.36 11.95
CA VAL A 128 -14.61 19.88 11.41
C VAL A 128 -15.34 21.04 10.73
N GLY A 129 -15.81 20.82 9.51
CA GLY A 129 -16.50 21.83 8.73
C GLY A 129 -16.35 21.64 7.22
N ILE A 130 -17.02 22.52 6.47
CA ILE A 130 -17.02 22.52 5.00
C ILE A 130 -16.12 23.66 4.52
N TYR A 131 -15.20 23.34 3.62
CA TYR A 131 -14.24 24.30 3.07
C TYR A 131 -14.30 24.29 1.55
N SER A 132 -14.11 25.46 0.93
CA SER A 132 -13.93 25.51 -0.53
C SER A 132 -12.61 24.84 -0.93
N THR A 133 -12.61 24.16 -2.07
CA THR A 133 -11.38 23.69 -2.76
C THR A 133 -10.44 24.82 -3.15
N LYS A 134 -10.93 26.07 -3.18
CA LYS A 134 -10.13 27.28 -3.38
C LYS A 134 -9.61 27.89 -2.08
N SER A 135 -9.85 27.24 -0.94
CA SER A 135 -9.36 27.72 0.36
C SER A 135 -7.91 27.30 0.58
N LEU A 136 -7.19 28.10 1.38
CA LEU A 136 -5.84 27.74 1.82
C LEU A 136 -5.82 26.44 2.64
N VAL A 137 -6.92 26.08 3.30
CA VAL A 137 -7.05 24.83 4.07
C VAL A 137 -6.97 23.62 3.14
N TYR A 138 -7.77 23.62 2.06
CA TYR A 138 -7.73 22.55 1.06
C TYR A 138 -6.35 22.45 0.40
N ILE A 139 -5.81 23.58 -0.02
CA ILE A 139 -4.50 23.64 -0.69
C ILE A 139 -3.38 23.08 0.21
N ARG A 140 -3.36 23.43 1.51
CA ARG A 140 -2.41 22.87 2.49
C ARG A 140 -2.58 21.37 2.67
N LYS A 141 -3.82 20.89 2.74
CA LYS A 141 -4.14 19.46 2.84
C LYS A 141 -3.65 18.71 1.60
N TRP A 142 -4.02 19.17 0.42
CA TRP A 142 -3.61 18.57 -0.86
C TRP A 142 -2.08 18.50 -1.00
N LEU A 143 -1.38 19.58 -0.66
CA LEU A 143 0.08 19.62 -0.64
C LEU A 143 0.67 18.61 0.35
N PHE A 144 0.15 18.57 1.57
CA PHE A 144 0.60 17.62 2.58
C PHE A 144 0.38 16.17 2.13
N ASP A 145 -0.78 15.86 1.55
CA ASP A 145 -1.11 14.53 1.04
C ASP A 145 -0.15 14.12 -0.08
N GLY A 146 0.15 15.03 -1.01
CA GLY A 146 1.10 14.77 -2.09
C GLY A 146 2.52 14.49 -1.59
N ILE A 147 3.02 15.31 -0.66
CA ILE A 147 4.33 15.10 -0.03
C ILE A 147 4.34 13.80 0.77
N LEU A 148 3.29 13.54 1.56
CA LEU A 148 3.16 12.34 2.36
C LEU A 148 3.13 11.11 1.45
N ALA A 149 2.33 11.09 0.38
CA ALA A 149 2.27 9.98 -0.56
C ALA A 149 3.63 9.65 -1.19
N ILE A 150 4.38 10.66 -1.63
CA ILE A 150 5.73 10.47 -2.17
C ILE A 150 6.68 9.95 -1.08
N ALA A 151 6.65 10.55 0.11
CA ALA A 151 7.54 10.15 1.17
C ALA A 151 7.26 8.73 1.66
N LEU A 152 5.99 8.34 1.76
CA LEU A 152 5.57 6.98 2.10
C LEU A 152 6.04 5.94 1.08
N HIS A 153 6.12 6.29 -0.20
CA HIS A 153 6.74 5.42 -1.21
C HIS A 153 8.25 5.21 -0.95
N ILE A 154 8.96 6.24 -0.48
CA ILE A 154 10.39 6.17 -0.13
C ILE A 154 10.62 5.31 1.13
N ILE A 155 9.76 5.48 2.13
CA ILE A 155 9.86 4.79 3.43
C ILE A 155 8.84 3.65 3.55
N HIS A 156 8.51 2.98 2.45
CA HIS A 156 7.53 1.88 2.46
C HIS A 156 7.86 0.83 3.52
N THR A 157 9.17 0.59 3.75
CA THR A 157 9.68 -0.33 4.78
C THR A 157 9.29 0.01 6.21
N PHE A 158 8.82 1.23 6.46
CA PHE A 158 8.42 1.75 7.75
C PHE A 158 6.99 1.32 8.14
N TYR A 159 6.13 1.01 7.17
CA TYR A 159 4.80 0.48 7.41
C TYR A 159 4.84 -0.90 8.06
N ALA A 160 3.76 -1.26 8.77
CA ALA A 160 3.63 -2.51 9.53
C ALA A 160 4.73 -2.72 10.61
N THR A 161 5.47 -1.67 10.98
CA THR A 161 6.47 -1.70 12.06
C THR A 161 5.88 -1.19 13.38
N LEU A 162 6.50 -1.59 14.48
CA LEU A 162 6.19 -0.99 15.80
C LEU A 162 6.55 0.51 15.88
N TYR A 163 7.39 1.01 14.97
CA TYR A 163 7.76 2.43 14.87
C TYR A 163 6.66 3.29 14.22
N MET A 164 5.71 2.68 13.53
CA MET A 164 4.63 3.40 12.86
C MET A 164 3.72 4.13 13.84
N ILE A 165 3.44 3.53 15.01
CA ILE A 165 2.55 4.12 16.01
C ILE A 165 3.10 5.42 16.61
N PRO A 166 4.34 5.49 17.15
CA PRO A 166 4.89 6.75 17.62
C PRO A 166 5.02 7.79 16.50
N PHE A 167 5.30 7.38 15.26
CA PHE A 167 5.33 8.28 14.10
C PHE A 167 3.95 8.90 13.81
N LEU A 168 2.88 8.10 13.75
CA LEU A 168 1.51 8.60 13.56
C LEU A 168 1.10 9.55 14.69
N ARG A 169 1.47 9.25 15.94
CA ARG A 169 1.28 10.17 17.07
C ARG A 169 2.03 11.48 16.89
N ALA A 170 3.27 11.44 16.38
CA ALA A 170 4.04 12.64 16.05
C ALA A 170 3.39 13.47 14.93
N LEU A 171 2.67 12.83 13.99
CA LEU A 171 1.83 13.50 12.99
C LEU A 171 0.51 14.06 13.57
N GLY A 172 0.25 13.84 14.85
CA GLY A 172 -0.90 14.37 15.58
C GLY A 172 -2.12 13.46 15.60
N LEU A 173 -1.98 12.19 15.19
CA LEU A 173 -3.04 11.19 15.32
C LEU A 173 -3.17 10.73 16.78
N LYS A 174 -4.40 10.67 17.28
CA LYS A 174 -4.67 10.03 18.58
C LYS A 174 -4.89 8.55 18.35
N ILE A 175 -3.87 7.75 18.62
CA ILE A 175 -3.90 6.30 18.44
C ILE A 175 -3.48 5.57 19.72
N GLY A 176 -4.28 4.57 20.09
CA GLY A 176 -4.11 3.70 21.25
C GLY A 176 -2.84 2.86 21.21
N ARG A 177 -2.64 2.06 22.26
CA ARG A 177 -1.50 1.14 22.43
C ARG A 177 -1.74 -0.15 21.65
N HIS A 178 -0.64 -0.83 21.31
CA HIS A 178 -0.63 -2.12 20.60
C HIS A 178 -1.44 -2.14 19.29
N CYS A 179 -1.68 -0.97 18.69
CA CYS A 179 -2.25 -0.89 17.36
C CYS A 179 -1.23 -1.34 16.31
N GLU A 180 -1.71 -1.88 15.21
CA GLU A 180 -0.93 -2.21 14.03
C GLU A 180 -1.49 -1.43 12.85
N VAL A 181 -0.64 -0.68 12.16
CA VAL A 181 -1.04 0.09 10.99
C VAL A 181 -0.05 -0.21 9.88
N SER A 182 -0.56 -0.82 8.81
CA SER A 182 0.20 -1.04 7.59
C SER A 182 0.11 0.18 6.66
N THR A 183 -0.08 -0.01 5.35
CA THR A 183 -0.03 1.05 4.33
C THR A 183 -1.28 1.94 4.23
N ALA A 184 -1.97 2.21 5.35
CA ALA A 184 -3.19 3.00 5.34
C ALA A 184 -2.97 4.47 4.90
N VAL A 185 -3.88 4.99 4.07
CA VAL A 185 -3.79 6.31 3.41
C VAL A 185 -5.06 7.15 3.62
N GLY A 186 -5.01 8.44 3.23
CA GLY A 186 -6.16 9.36 3.29
C GLY A 186 -6.39 10.06 4.64
N MET A 187 -5.63 9.68 5.68
CA MET A 187 -5.87 10.10 7.05
C MET A 187 -5.78 11.63 7.28
N VAL A 188 -6.83 12.20 7.86
CA VAL A 188 -6.77 13.52 8.51
C VAL A 188 -6.42 13.34 9.98
N HIS A 189 -5.12 13.23 10.26
CA HIS A 189 -4.57 12.91 11.60
C HIS A 189 -5.23 13.68 12.77
N SER A 190 -5.57 14.96 12.60
CA SER A 190 -6.19 15.77 13.68
C SER A 190 -7.68 15.52 13.93
N LEU A 191 -8.37 14.82 13.02
CA LEU A 191 -9.82 14.56 13.08
C LEU A 191 -10.12 13.06 13.21
N MET A 192 -9.14 12.28 13.65
CA MET A 192 -9.24 10.84 13.79
C MET A 192 -8.78 10.42 15.18
N GLU A 193 -9.53 9.49 15.78
CA GLU A 193 -9.17 8.85 17.04
C GLU A 193 -9.31 7.33 16.87
N ILE A 194 -8.27 6.59 17.21
CA ILE A 194 -8.21 5.13 17.12
C ILE A 194 -7.89 4.61 18.51
N ASP A 195 -8.73 3.74 19.05
CA ASP A 195 -8.54 3.15 20.37
C ASP A 195 -7.53 1.99 20.34
N ASP A 196 -7.29 1.37 21.50
CA ASP A 196 -6.28 0.34 21.71
C ASP A 196 -6.52 -0.92 20.85
N GLU A 197 -5.41 -1.60 20.54
CA GLU A 197 -5.41 -2.95 19.97
C GLU A 197 -6.09 -3.08 18.58
N CYS A 198 -6.27 -1.98 17.85
CA CYS A 198 -6.76 -2.00 16.47
C CYS A 198 -5.74 -2.57 15.47
N PHE A 199 -6.23 -3.15 14.38
CA PHE A 199 -5.41 -3.62 13.26
C PHE A 199 -5.94 -3.01 11.96
N ILE A 200 -5.10 -2.24 11.28
CA ILE A 200 -5.42 -1.60 10.00
C ILE A 200 -4.48 -2.15 8.94
N ALA A 201 -5.04 -2.90 8.00
CA ALA A 201 -4.31 -3.62 6.98
C ALA A 201 -3.88 -2.73 5.80
N ASP A 202 -3.36 -3.37 4.75
CA ASP A 202 -2.79 -2.70 3.59
C ASP A 202 -3.80 -2.00 2.69
N GLY A 203 -3.41 -0.87 2.11
CA GLY A 203 -4.23 -0.15 1.13
C GLY A 203 -5.54 0.42 1.68
N VAL A 204 -5.76 0.40 2.99
CA VAL A 204 -6.98 0.95 3.60
C VAL A 204 -7.06 2.46 3.35
N LEU A 205 -8.14 2.89 2.72
CA LEU A 205 -8.46 4.31 2.58
C LEU A 205 -9.22 4.76 3.83
N LEU A 206 -8.52 5.40 4.75
CA LEU A 206 -9.02 5.70 6.09
C LEU A 206 -9.35 7.18 6.26
N CYS A 207 -10.64 7.47 6.50
CA CYS A 207 -11.18 8.81 6.77
C CYS A 207 -10.83 9.82 5.69
N ASN A 208 -10.97 9.40 4.43
CA ASN A 208 -10.78 10.30 3.32
C ASN A 208 -11.94 11.32 3.28
N PRO A 209 -11.66 12.63 3.31
CA PRO A 209 -12.70 13.67 3.22
C PRO A 209 -13.48 13.58 1.92
N HIS A 210 -14.80 13.69 1.99
CA HIS A 210 -15.63 13.77 0.79
C HIS A 210 -15.42 15.11 0.08
N ILE A 211 -15.21 15.07 -1.26
CA ILE A 211 -15.09 16.27 -2.09
C ILE A 211 -16.24 16.29 -3.09
N GLN A 212 -17.11 17.30 -2.97
CA GLN A 212 -18.29 17.45 -3.82
C GLN A 212 -18.52 18.92 -4.14
N PHE A 213 -18.95 19.22 -5.37
CA PHE A 213 -19.27 20.59 -5.82
C PHE A 213 -18.20 21.65 -5.49
N GLY A 214 -16.92 21.29 -5.59
CA GLY A 214 -15.82 22.19 -5.29
C GLY A 214 -15.64 22.49 -3.80
N GLN A 215 -16.17 21.64 -2.92
CA GLN A 215 -16.02 21.73 -1.48
C GLN A 215 -15.48 20.43 -0.90
N ILE A 216 -14.69 20.54 0.17
CA ILE A 216 -14.18 19.43 0.96
C ILE A 216 -14.88 19.44 2.32
N HIS A 217 -15.39 18.29 2.72
CA HIS A 217 -16.11 18.10 3.97
C HIS A 217 -15.17 17.40 4.94
N PHE A 218 -14.90 18.01 6.09
CA PHE A 218 -14.12 17.40 7.15
C PHE A 218 -15.03 17.03 8.31
N GLN A 219 -15.07 15.75 8.63
CA GLN A 219 -15.76 15.20 9.78
C GLN A 219 -14.79 14.45 10.70
N LYS A 220 -15.19 14.27 11.96
CA LYS A 220 -14.39 13.52 12.94
C LYS A 220 -14.79 12.05 12.88
N THR A 221 -13.81 11.16 12.75
CA THR A 221 -14.02 9.70 12.81
C THR A 221 -13.42 9.12 14.09
N THR A 222 -14.12 8.17 14.70
CA THR A 222 -13.63 7.42 15.87
C THR A 222 -13.70 5.93 15.60
N ILE A 223 -12.60 5.23 15.89
CA ILE A 223 -12.48 3.77 15.74
C ILE A 223 -12.34 3.18 17.15
N GLY A 224 -13.29 2.33 17.52
CA GLY A 224 -13.34 1.65 18.81
C GLY A 224 -12.22 0.64 19.02
N LYS A 225 -12.19 0.03 20.20
CA LYS A 225 -11.13 -0.89 20.62
C LYS A 225 -11.17 -2.20 19.83
N ARG A 226 -10.02 -2.78 19.50
CA ARG A 226 -9.91 -4.08 18.79
C ARG A 226 -10.65 -4.14 17.46
N VAL A 227 -10.78 -3.01 16.76
CA VAL A 227 -11.33 -3.01 15.40
C VAL A 227 -10.30 -3.55 14.42
N PHE A 228 -10.76 -4.41 13.51
CA PHE A 228 -9.99 -4.94 12.40
C PHE A 228 -10.49 -4.35 11.09
N ILE A 229 -9.60 -3.79 10.27
CA ILE A 229 -9.93 -3.25 8.95
C ILE A 229 -9.05 -3.94 7.91
N GLY A 230 -9.68 -4.75 7.05
CA GLY A 230 -9.03 -5.58 6.05
C GLY A 230 -8.51 -4.81 4.82
N ASN A 231 -7.71 -5.50 4.01
CA ASN A 231 -6.97 -4.89 2.90
C ASN A 231 -7.91 -4.14 1.94
N THR A 232 -7.53 -2.94 1.53
CA THR A 232 -8.25 -2.13 0.54
C THR A 232 -9.69 -1.76 0.97
N ALA A 233 -10.03 -1.88 2.25
CA ALA A 233 -11.29 -1.37 2.77
C ALA A 233 -11.33 0.17 2.71
N ILE A 234 -12.52 0.72 2.52
CA ILE A 234 -12.73 2.17 2.45
C ILE A 234 -13.63 2.61 3.60
N ILE A 235 -13.10 3.52 4.42
CA ILE A 235 -13.80 4.09 5.56
C ILE A 235 -13.94 5.60 5.33
N PRO A 236 -15.15 6.08 5.00
CA PRO A 236 -15.42 7.51 4.88
C PRO A 236 -15.15 8.27 6.19
N ASP A 237 -14.96 9.58 6.10
CA ASP A 237 -14.89 10.42 7.29
C ASP A 237 -16.25 10.55 8.01
N GLY A 238 -16.23 10.93 9.29
CA GLY A 238 -17.46 11.14 10.06
C GLY A 238 -18.12 9.89 10.62
N LYS A 239 -17.53 8.71 10.39
CA LYS A 239 -18.04 7.44 10.89
C LYS A 239 -17.60 7.18 12.33
N GLN A 240 -18.41 6.42 13.07
CA GLN A 240 -18.06 5.87 14.38
C GLN A 240 -18.11 4.36 14.29
N ILE A 241 -16.96 3.71 14.44
CA ILE A 241 -16.86 2.24 14.36
C ILE A 241 -16.85 1.70 15.79
N PRO A 242 -17.82 0.84 16.17
CA PRO A 242 -17.86 0.26 17.51
C PRO A 242 -16.71 -0.71 17.79
N ASP A 243 -16.53 -1.06 19.05
CA ASP A 243 -15.51 -2.01 19.49
C ASP A 243 -15.64 -3.39 18.85
N GLU A 244 -14.51 -4.07 18.69
CA GLU A 244 -14.37 -5.45 18.24
C GLU A 244 -15.00 -5.74 16.87
N CYS A 245 -15.22 -4.72 16.04
CA CYS A 245 -15.77 -4.88 14.70
C CYS A 245 -14.70 -5.37 13.71
N LEU A 246 -15.12 -6.10 12.67
CA LEU A 246 -14.27 -6.47 11.54
C LEU A 246 -14.87 -5.94 10.24
N ILE A 247 -14.13 -5.09 9.53
CA ILE A 247 -14.45 -4.68 8.17
C ILE A 247 -13.58 -5.50 7.23
N GLY A 248 -14.22 -6.28 6.35
CA GLY A 248 -13.52 -7.21 5.46
C GLY A 248 -12.69 -6.52 4.36
N CYS A 249 -11.88 -7.32 3.66
CA CYS A 249 -11.11 -6.85 2.52
C CYS A 249 -12.03 -6.28 1.43
N MET A 250 -11.58 -5.24 0.72
CA MET A 250 -12.33 -4.59 -0.36
C MET A 250 -13.80 -4.35 0.01
N SER A 251 -14.04 -3.76 1.18
CA SER A 251 -15.38 -3.55 1.71
C SER A 251 -15.61 -2.10 2.12
N LEU A 252 -16.87 -1.68 2.05
CA LEU A 252 -17.34 -0.44 2.66
C LEU A 252 -17.77 -0.70 4.12
N LEU A 253 -17.87 0.37 4.91
CA LEU A 253 -18.47 0.28 6.24
C LEU A 253 -20.00 0.13 6.12
N ALA A 254 -20.56 -0.92 6.73
CA ALA A 254 -22.02 -1.10 6.80
C ALA A 254 -22.66 -0.09 7.76
N ASP A 255 -23.82 0.45 7.37
CA ASP A 255 -24.59 1.32 8.26
C ASP A 255 -25.21 0.52 9.41
N GLY A 256 -25.15 1.09 10.62
CA GLY A 256 -25.71 0.46 11.81
C GLY A 256 -24.90 -0.72 12.36
N LEU A 257 -23.65 -0.91 11.94
CA LEU A 257 -22.74 -1.92 12.50
C LEU A 257 -22.67 -1.81 14.03
N GLN A 258 -22.83 -2.94 14.72
CA GLN A 258 -22.79 -3.04 16.19
C GLN A 258 -21.49 -3.69 16.67
N THR A 259 -21.18 -3.51 17.95
CA THR A 259 -20.03 -4.15 18.62
C THR A 259 -19.96 -5.65 18.33
N LYS A 260 -18.74 -6.15 18.05
CA LYS A 260 -18.45 -7.55 17.69
C LYS A 260 -19.03 -8.05 16.35
N GLN A 261 -19.68 -7.19 15.57
CA GLN A 261 -20.15 -7.58 14.24
C GLN A 261 -19.05 -7.41 13.19
N SER A 262 -19.18 -8.21 12.13
CA SER A 262 -18.32 -8.12 10.96
C SER A 262 -19.15 -7.66 9.77
N CYS A 263 -18.59 -6.81 8.90
CA CYS A 263 -19.21 -6.46 7.63
C CYS A 263 -18.28 -6.72 6.44
N PHE A 264 -18.87 -6.98 5.29
CA PHE A 264 -18.17 -7.27 4.05
C PHE A 264 -18.97 -6.75 2.86
N GLY A 265 -18.29 -6.43 1.75
CA GLY A 265 -18.93 -6.19 0.46
C GLY A 265 -18.97 -4.72 0.03
N SER A 266 -19.37 -4.56 -1.24
CA SER A 266 -19.74 -3.29 -1.86
C SER A 266 -20.99 -3.53 -2.72
N PRO A 267 -22.21 -3.25 -2.23
CA PRO A 267 -22.52 -2.65 -0.93
C PRO A 267 -22.20 -3.53 0.27
N ALA A 268 -21.91 -2.90 1.40
CA ALA A 268 -21.58 -3.60 2.63
C ALA A 268 -22.82 -4.27 3.25
N PHE A 269 -22.66 -5.51 3.69
CA PHE A 269 -23.64 -6.26 4.47
C PHE A 269 -22.98 -6.88 5.70
N ILE A 270 -23.77 -7.21 6.72
CA ILE A 270 -23.28 -7.82 7.96
C ILE A 270 -23.06 -9.31 7.71
N LEU A 271 -21.87 -9.81 8.05
CA LEU A 271 -21.56 -11.23 8.02
C LEU A 271 -22.26 -11.94 9.18
N PRO A 272 -22.94 -13.07 8.92
CA PRO A 272 -23.71 -13.77 9.95
C PRO A 272 -22.80 -14.41 11.01
N ASN A 273 -21.63 -14.89 10.61
CA ASN A 273 -20.68 -15.56 11.48
C ASN A 273 -19.28 -14.98 11.28
N ARG A 274 -18.58 -14.70 12.38
CA ARG A 274 -17.14 -14.44 12.40
C ARG A 274 -16.40 -15.75 12.62
N GLU A 275 -15.44 -16.06 11.76
CA GLU A 275 -14.57 -17.21 11.96
C GLU A 275 -13.73 -16.98 13.24
N GLN A 276 -13.81 -17.89 14.20
CA GLN A 276 -13.03 -17.77 15.42
C GLN A 276 -11.55 -18.10 15.15
N PRO A 277 -10.61 -17.49 15.87
CA PRO A 277 -9.21 -17.88 15.79
C PRO A 277 -9.04 -19.36 16.18
N PRO A 278 -8.04 -20.07 15.60
CA PRO A 278 -7.77 -21.47 15.93
C PRO A 278 -7.56 -21.65 17.45
N PRO A 279 -7.99 -22.79 18.03
CA PRO A 279 -7.97 -23.01 19.49
C PRO A 279 -6.57 -22.96 20.12
N ASP A 280 -5.52 -23.20 19.34
CA ASP A 280 -4.12 -23.14 19.80
C ASP A 280 -3.57 -21.69 19.87
N THR A 281 -4.36 -20.69 19.50
CA THR A 281 -3.96 -19.28 19.49
C THR A 281 -4.22 -18.64 20.86
N SER A 282 -3.16 -18.38 21.63
CA SER A 282 -3.28 -17.68 22.91
C SER A 282 -3.41 -16.16 22.74
N GLU A 283 -4.12 -15.48 23.64
CA GLU A 283 -4.17 -14.00 23.68
C GLU A 283 -2.77 -13.36 23.80
N ALA A 284 -1.81 -14.05 24.43
CA ALA A 284 -0.42 -13.58 24.52
C ALA A 284 0.30 -13.54 23.16
N SER A 285 -0.05 -14.45 22.25
CA SER A 285 0.53 -14.51 20.91
C SER A 285 -0.08 -13.52 19.91
N THR A 286 -1.23 -12.92 20.24
CA THR A 286 -1.96 -11.97 19.39
C THR A 286 -1.96 -10.55 19.95
N TYR A 287 -2.33 -10.38 21.22
CA TYR A 287 -2.55 -9.08 21.87
C TYR A 287 -1.53 -8.72 22.95
N GLN A 288 -1.00 -9.70 23.70
CA GLN A 288 -0.12 -9.44 24.86
C GLN A 288 1.27 -10.08 24.71
N PRO A 289 2.12 -9.55 23.80
CA PRO A 289 3.47 -10.08 23.62
C PRO A 289 4.33 -9.88 24.86
N ASN A 290 5.25 -10.81 25.10
CA ASN A 290 6.28 -10.61 26.12
C ASN A 290 7.35 -9.62 25.63
N ILE A 291 8.13 -9.05 26.56
CA ILE A 291 9.16 -8.04 26.25
C ILE A 291 10.22 -8.59 25.28
N CYS A 292 10.55 -9.89 25.38
CA CYS A 292 11.53 -10.51 24.49
C CYS A 292 11.04 -10.50 23.03
N MET A 293 9.78 -10.83 22.78
CA MET A 293 9.15 -10.79 21.47
C MET A 293 9.09 -9.36 20.92
N VAL A 294 8.82 -8.37 21.77
CA VAL A 294 8.87 -6.95 21.39
C VAL A 294 10.29 -6.54 20.98
N CYS A 295 11.30 -6.88 21.76
CA CYS A 295 12.70 -6.59 21.41
C CYS A 295 13.12 -7.28 20.10
N GLN A 296 12.77 -8.55 19.91
CA GLN A 296 13.06 -9.27 18.67
C GLN A 296 12.38 -8.62 17.46
N ARG A 297 11.10 -8.27 17.59
CA ARG A 297 10.36 -7.58 16.52
C ARG A 297 10.98 -6.22 16.20
N LEU A 298 11.32 -5.41 17.21
CA LEU A 298 11.99 -4.13 17.00
C LEU A 298 13.34 -4.29 16.27
N CYS A 299 14.11 -5.35 16.58
CA CYS A 299 15.35 -5.64 15.87
C CYS A 299 15.11 -5.95 14.39
N ILE A 300 14.14 -6.82 14.08
CA ILE A 300 13.80 -7.15 12.68
C ILE A 300 13.25 -5.93 11.95
N ASP A 301 12.33 -5.19 12.56
CA ASP A 301 11.76 -3.97 11.99
C ASP A 301 12.87 -2.93 11.70
N THR A 302 13.84 -2.78 12.60
CA THR A 302 14.99 -1.89 12.38
C THR A 302 15.81 -2.31 11.15
N ILE A 303 16.13 -3.61 11.05
CA ILE A 303 16.87 -4.15 9.90
C ILE A 303 16.06 -3.93 8.62
N ARG A 304 14.76 -4.26 8.64
CA ARG A 304 13.84 -4.09 7.51
C ARG A 304 13.77 -2.64 7.04
N ILE A 305 13.70 -1.67 7.96
CA ILE A 305 13.60 -0.25 7.62
C ILE A 305 14.85 0.21 6.83
N PHE A 306 16.04 -0.11 7.33
CA PHE A 306 17.27 0.49 6.82
C PHE A 306 17.96 -0.33 5.73
N LEU A 307 17.89 -1.67 5.77
CA LEU A 307 18.72 -2.53 4.92
C LEU A 307 18.52 -2.30 3.41
N PRO A 308 17.29 -2.24 2.86
CA PRO A 308 17.10 -1.98 1.43
C PRO A 308 17.71 -0.64 1.01
N ARG A 309 17.57 0.40 1.85
CA ARG A 309 18.14 1.71 1.58
C ARG A 309 19.67 1.68 1.59
N ILE A 310 20.28 0.95 2.53
CA ILE A 310 21.73 0.79 2.61
C ILE A 310 22.26 0.11 1.34
N ILE A 311 21.58 -0.91 0.84
CA ILE A 311 21.93 -1.60 -0.42
C ILE A 311 21.90 -0.61 -1.59
N ILE A 312 20.82 0.16 -1.75
CA ILE A 312 20.71 1.17 -2.81
C ILE A 312 21.86 2.19 -2.72
N VAL A 313 22.22 2.65 -1.51
CA VAL A 313 23.33 3.60 -1.33
C VAL A 313 24.67 2.96 -1.73
N ILE A 314 24.91 1.69 -1.39
CA ILE A 314 26.10 0.95 -1.83
C ILE A 314 26.13 0.86 -3.36
N GLU A 315 25.02 0.46 -3.99
CA GLU A 315 24.91 0.32 -5.44
C GLU A 315 25.15 1.66 -6.16
N ILE A 316 24.57 2.76 -5.65
CA ILE A 316 24.83 4.13 -6.17
C ILE A 316 26.31 4.48 -6.03
N GLY A 317 26.90 4.29 -4.85
CA GLY A 317 28.32 4.57 -4.61
C GLY A 317 29.23 3.79 -5.57
N ILE A 318 28.93 2.50 -5.76
CA ILE A 318 29.64 1.64 -6.71
C ILE A 318 29.49 2.16 -8.13
N ALA A 319 28.26 2.44 -8.56
CA ALA A 319 27.99 2.96 -9.90
C ALA A 319 28.72 4.28 -10.17
N THR A 320 28.81 5.18 -9.19
CA THR A 320 29.53 6.45 -9.33
C THR A 320 31.04 6.27 -9.49
N GLU A 321 31.66 5.35 -8.75
CA GLU A 321 33.10 5.05 -8.91
C GLU A 321 33.40 4.39 -10.26
N ILE A 322 32.54 3.46 -10.70
CA ILE A 322 32.64 2.85 -12.04
C ILE A 322 32.56 3.94 -13.10
N PHE A 323 31.57 4.83 -12.99
CA PHE A 323 31.33 5.89 -13.96
C PHE A 323 32.50 6.86 -14.03
N ASP A 324 33.05 7.31 -12.90
CA ASP A 324 34.22 8.20 -12.86
C ASP A 324 35.46 7.53 -13.46
N HIS A 325 35.70 6.25 -13.13
CA HIS A 325 36.81 5.49 -13.70
C HIS A 325 36.73 5.36 -15.23
N PHE A 326 35.56 5.01 -15.76
CA PHE A 326 35.37 4.91 -17.21
C PHE A 326 35.41 6.27 -17.89
N ASN A 327 34.80 7.32 -17.32
CA ASN A 327 34.79 8.66 -17.92
C ASN A 327 36.21 9.25 -18.08
N ARG A 328 37.15 8.87 -17.21
CA ARG A 328 38.57 9.23 -17.34
C ARG A 328 39.28 8.47 -18.48
N SER A 329 38.76 7.33 -18.90
CA SER A 329 39.43 6.37 -19.81
C SER A 329 38.82 6.33 -21.21
N ILE A 330 37.49 6.37 -21.30
CA ILE A 330 36.68 6.32 -22.51
C ILE A 330 35.75 7.53 -22.47
N TYR A 331 35.89 8.45 -23.44
CA TYR A 331 35.15 9.71 -23.52
C TYR A 331 33.69 9.59 -23.05
N PHE A 332 33.19 10.60 -22.33
CA PHE A 332 31.86 10.67 -21.71
C PHE A 332 30.70 10.03 -22.50
N ILE A 333 30.68 10.19 -23.82
CA ILE A 333 29.65 9.62 -24.70
C ILE A 333 29.57 8.08 -24.62
N TYR A 334 30.71 7.39 -24.50
CA TYR A 334 30.74 5.93 -24.38
C TYR A 334 30.23 5.49 -23.00
N CYS A 335 30.53 6.26 -21.95
CA CYS A 335 29.96 6.01 -20.62
C CYS A 335 28.43 6.12 -20.63
N LEU A 336 27.88 7.10 -21.37
CA LEU A 336 26.44 7.27 -21.52
C LEU A 336 25.78 6.07 -22.20
N LEU A 337 26.40 5.55 -23.27
CA LEU A 337 25.91 4.37 -23.98
C LEU A 337 25.94 3.09 -23.12
N LEU A 338 26.84 3.01 -22.14
CA LEU A 338 26.96 1.88 -21.23
C LEU A 338 26.00 1.95 -20.03
N LEU A 339 25.30 3.06 -19.79
CA LEU A 339 24.42 3.22 -18.64
C LEU A 339 23.37 2.12 -18.47
N PRO A 340 22.66 1.64 -19.51
CA PRO A 340 21.71 0.55 -19.34
C PRO A 340 22.37 -0.75 -18.85
N LEU A 341 23.57 -1.04 -19.34
CA LEU A 341 24.33 -2.22 -18.91
C LEU A 341 24.84 -2.07 -17.47
N ILE A 342 25.34 -0.89 -17.11
CA ILE A 342 25.75 -0.56 -15.74
C ILE A 342 24.54 -0.67 -14.80
N TYR A 343 23.38 -0.16 -15.21
CA TYR A 343 22.15 -0.26 -14.43
C TYR A 343 21.78 -1.72 -14.14
N ILE A 344 21.78 -2.56 -15.18
CA ILE A 344 21.48 -3.99 -15.02
C ILE A 344 22.52 -4.69 -14.13
N ALA A 345 23.81 -4.43 -14.36
CA ALA A 345 24.89 -5.12 -13.68
C ALA A 345 25.04 -4.72 -12.20
N ILE A 346 24.76 -3.46 -11.86
CA ILE A 346 25.00 -2.91 -10.52
C ILE A 346 23.73 -2.86 -9.67
N PHE A 347 22.58 -2.57 -10.26
CA PHE A 347 21.32 -2.46 -9.52
C PHE A 347 20.48 -3.73 -9.69
N VAL A 348 20.10 -4.06 -10.92
CA VAL A 348 19.10 -5.13 -11.16
C VAL A 348 19.58 -6.50 -10.70
N ILE A 349 20.73 -6.97 -11.21
CA ILE A 349 21.22 -8.33 -10.92
C ILE A 349 21.53 -8.51 -9.44
N PRO A 350 22.31 -7.64 -8.77
CA PRO A 350 22.63 -7.81 -7.35
C PRO A 350 21.39 -7.76 -6.46
N SER A 351 20.49 -6.81 -6.68
CA SER A 351 19.24 -6.71 -5.91
C SER A 351 18.33 -7.91 -6.11
N LEU A 352 18.15 -8.41 -7.34
CA LEU A 352 17.37 -9.63 -7.59
C LEU A 352 17.99 -10.85 -6.89
N VAL A 353 19.30 -11.06 -7.05
CA VAL A 353 20.02 -12.16 -6.41
C VAL A 353 19.90 -12.06 -4.90
N PHE A 354 19.99 -10.85 -4.34
CA PHE A 354 19.82 -10.61 -2.91
C PHE A 354 18.41 -10.97 -2.43
N CYS A 355 17.35 -10.47 -3.08
CA CYS A 355 15.96 -10.79 -2.72
C CYS A 355 15.66 -12.29 -2.82
N ILE A 356 16.08 -12.95 -3.90
CA ILE A 356 15.91 -14.39 -4.10
C ILE A 356 16.64 -15.16 -3.00
N SER A 357 17.91 -14.80 -2.73
CA SER A 357 18.70 -15.44 -1.69
C SER A 357 18.07 -15.25 -0.31
N LEU A 358 17.60 -14.04 0.01
CA LEU A 358 16.94 -13.73 1.28
C LEU A 358 15.71 -14.60 1.49
N LYS A 359 14.85 -14.74 0.48
CA LYS A 359 13.67 -15.61 0.50
C LYS A 359 14.06 -17.06 0.81
N TRP A 360 15.02 -17.61 0.06
CA TRP A 360 15.42 -19.02 0.20
C TRP A 360 16.18 -19.31 1.51
N LEU A 361 16.94 -18.35 2.04
CA LEU A 361 17.68 -18.48 3.29
C LEU A 361 16.77 -18.39 4.52
N LEU A 362 15.86 -17.41 4.55
CA LEU A 362 15.02 -17.14 5.73
C LEU A 362 13.75 -18.00 5.78
N ILE A 363 13.05 -18.11 4.65
CA ILE A 363 11.74 -18.77 4.59
C ILE A 363 11.83 -20.18 4.01
N ARG A 364 12.71 -20.37 3.03
CA ARG A 364 12.78 -21.56 2.17
C ARG A 364 11.52 -21.71 1.32
N LYS A 365 10.50 -22.42 1.81
CA LYS A 365 9.26 -22.71 1.08
C LYS A 365 8.06 -22.34 1.93
N TYR A 366 7.22 -21.45 1.43
CA TYR A 366 5.93 -21.13 2.04
C TYR A 366 5.00 -22.36 2.02
N ARG A 367 4.23 -22.54 3.09
CA ARG A 367 3.29 -23.66 3.25
C ARG A 367 2.01 -23.15 3.90
N LYS A 368 0.85 -23.66 3.48
CA LYS A 368 -0.43 -23.40 4.13
C LYS A 368 -0.34 -23.65 5.64
N ASN A 369 -0.61 -22.61 6.43
CA ASN A 369 -0.55 -22.66 7.89
C ASN A 369 -1.18 -21.39 8.50
N HIS A 370 -1.37 -21.40 9.82
CA HIS A 370 -1.82 -20.24 10.60
C HIS A 370 -0.71 -19.79 11.53
N TYR A 371 -0.36 -18.50 11.48
CA TYR A 371 0.68 -17.91 12.33
C TYR A 371 0.11 -16.73 13.12
N PRO A 372 0.27 -16.69 14.44
CA PRO A 372 -0.08 -15.49 15.18
C PRO A 372 0.83 -14.32 14.79
N LEU A 373 0.31 -13.10 14.87
CA LEU A 373 1.02 -11.86 14.53
C LEU A 373 2.38 -11.76 15.21
N TRP A 374 2.45 -12.15 16.48
CA TRP A 374 3.70 -12.16 17.23
C TRP A 374 4.45 -13.48 17.01
N SER A 375 4.87 -13.74 15.78
CA SER A 375 5.70 -14.88 15.44
C SER A 375 6.88 -14.47 14.57
N TRP A 376 8.01 -15.15 14.80
CA TRP A 376 9.22 -14.98 14.00
C TRP A 376 8.96 -15.16 12.50
N PHE A 377 8.09 -16.10 12.15
CA PHE A 377 7.71 -16.37 10.77
C PHE A 377 7.04 -15.15 10.11
N VAL A 378 6.04 -14.54 10.77
CA VAL A 378 5.35 -13.36 10.22
C VAL A 378 6.34 -12.22 9.98
N TRP A 379 7.22 -11.91 10.95
CA TRP A 379 8.17 -10.80 10.82
C TRP A 379 9.23 -11.04 9.76
N THR A 380 9.72 -12.28 9.63
CA THR A 380 10.69 -12.62 8.59
C THR A 380 10.05 -12.70 7.21
N SER A 381 8.81 -13.15 7.11
CA SER A 381 8.04 -13.12 5.86
C SER A 381 7.84 -11.69 5.38
N ASP A 382 7.37 -10.82 6.28
CA ASP A 382 7.17 -9.40 6.01
C ASP A 382 8.48 -8.70 5.60
N PHE A 383 9.59 -9.02 6.28
CA PHE A 383 10.91 -8.53 5.88
C PHE A 383 11.31 -8.96 4.44
N VAL A 384 11.04 -10.20 4.05
CA VAL A 384 11.28 -10.68 2.67
C VAL A 384 10.41 -9.91 1.68
N THR A 385 9.11 -9.79 1.95
CA THR A 385 8.14 -9.08 1.10
C THR A 385 8.55 -7.63 0.88
N VAL A 386 8.78 -6.88 1.96
CA VAL A 386 9.15 -5.47 1.90
C VAL A 386 10.49 -5.26 1.19
N THR A 387 11.46 -6.17 1.38
CA THR A 387 12.74 -6.09 0.67
C THR A 387 12.56 -6.32 -0.83
N TYR A 388 11.74 -7.30 -1.21
CA TYR A 388 11.35 -7.53 -2.60
C TYR A 388 10.65 -6.31 -3.22
N GLU A 389 9.72 -5.70 -2.49
CA GLU A 389 8.99 -4.50 -2.95
C GLU A 389 9.85 -3.25 -3.07
N GLN A 390 10.94 -3.14 -2.29
CA GLN A 390 11.83 -1.98 -2.36
C GLN A 390 13.00 -2.13 -3.32
N LEU A 391 13.42 -3.37 -3.60
CA LEU A 391 14.55 -3.64 -4.47
C LEU A 391 14.08 -4.22 -5.81
N ALA A 392 13.54 -5.44 -5.80
CA ALA A 392 13.20 -6.14 -7.04
C ALA A 392 12.07 -5.44 -7.83
N VAL A 393 11.04 -4.94 -7.14
CA VAL A 393 9.87 -4.33 -7.81
C VAL A 393 10.25 -3.07 -8.62
N PRO A 394 10.75 -1.98 -8.01
CA PRO A 394 11.05 -0.74 -8.72
C PRO A 394 12.29 -0.82 -9.61
N LEU A 395 13.26 -1.70 -9.33
CA LEU A 395 14.46 -1.81 -10.16
C LEU A 395 14.24 -2.61 -11.45
N ILE A 396 13.26 -3.52 -11.48
CA ILE A 396 13.07 -4.36 -12.67
C ILE A 396 11.64 -4.84 -12.89
N LEU A 397 10.94 -5.34 -11.86
CA LEU A 397 9.66 -6.04 -12.11
C LEU A 397 8.57 -5.11 -12.63
N GLU A 398 8.54 -3.85 -12.19
CA GLU A 398 7.58 -2.87 -12.72
C GLU A 398 7.68 -2.70 -14.23
N PHE A 399 8.90 -2.70 -14.77
CA PHE A 399 9.17 -2.59 -16.21
C PHE A 399 8.85 -3.89 -16.97
N LEU A 400 8.81 -5.03 -16.29
CA LEU A 400 8.56 -6.34 -16.90
C LEU A 400 7.08 -6.77 -16.82
N GLN A 401 6.24 -6.05 -16.08
CA GLN A 401 4.79 -6.30 -16.05
C GLN A 401 4.20 -6.31 -17.45
N GLY A 402 3.35 -7.29 -17.73
CA GLY A 402 2.73 -7.52 -19.04
C GLY A 402 3.68 -8.09 -20.10
N THR A 403 4.95 -8.36 -19.78
CA THR A 403 5.92 -8.97 -20.70
C THR A 403 6.15 -10.46 -20.41
N TYR A 404 6.78 -11.17 -21.34
CA TYR A 404 7.18 -12.57 -21.16
C TYR A 404 8.24 -12.78 -20.07
N PHE A 405 8.95 -11.73 -19.64
CA PHE A 405 10.12 -11.84 -18.77
C PHE A 405 9.80 -11.86 -17.27
N ILE A 406 8.61 -11.42 -16.85
CA ILE A 406 8.24 -11.38 -15.42
C ILE A 406 8.09 -12.79 -14.84
N ALA A 407 7.48 -13.72 -15.59
CA ALA A 407 7.19 -15.07 -15.11
C ALA A 407 8.48 -15.87 -14.76
N PRO A 408 9.54 -15.89 -15.60
CA PRO A 408 10.82 -16.49 -15.21
C PRO A 408 11.38 -15.99 -13.87
N ILE A 409 11.29 -14.69 -13.59
CA ILE A 409 11.83 -14.11 -12.35
C ILE A 409 10.98 -14.54 -11.16
N LEU A 410 9.65 -14.45 -11.26
CA LEU A 410 8.74 -14.90 -10.19
C LEU A 410 8.89 -16.41 -9.91
N ARG A 411 9.19 -17.23 -10.93
CA ARG A 411 9.54 -18.65 -10.73
C ARG A 411 10.80 -18.85 -9.90
N CYS A 412 11.81 -17.97 -10.01
CA CYS A 412 13.00 -18.02 -9.15
C CYS A 412 12.68 -17.77 -7.67
N PHE A 413 11.62 -17.02 -7.37
CA PHE A 413 11.11 -16.85 -6.01
C PHE A 413 10.27 -18.05 -5.52
N GLY A 414 9.81 -18.93 -6.41
CA GLY A 414 9.08 -20.16 -6.07
C GLY A 414 7.66 -20.24 -6.62
N ALA A 415 7.16 -19.19 -7.28
CA ALA A 415 5.84 -19.23 -7.91
C ALA A 415 5.77 -20.28 -9.02
N LYS A 416 4.63 -20.94 -9.15
CA LYS A 416 4.38 -21.89 -10.25
C LYS A 416 3.58 -21.15 -11.31
N ILE A 417 4.21 -20.87 -12.45
CA ILE A 417 3.62 -20.10 -13.54
C ILE A 417 3.82 -20.87 -14.84
N GLY A 418 2.74 -21.11 -15.58
CA GLY A 418 2.74 -21.76 -16.88
C GLY A 418 3.31 -20.90 -18.01
N HIS A 419 2.94 -21.26 -19.24
CA HIS A 419 3.42 -20.62 -20.47
C HIS A 419 2.40 -19.64 -21.06
N HIS A 420 2.90 -18.62 -21.76
CA HIS A 420 2.09 -17.62 -22.47
C HIS A 420 1.13 -16.82 -21.57
N CYS A 421 1.48 -16.63 -20.30
CA CYS A 421 0.69 -15.82 -19.38
C CYS A 421 1.00 -14.33 -19.56
N PHE A 422 -0.05 -13.50 -19.46
CA PHE A 422 0.07 -12.05 -19.32
C PHE A 422 -0.10 -11.70 -17.84
N ILE A 423 0.98 -11.24 -17.18
CA ILE A 423 0.95 -10.92 -15.75
C ILE A 423 1.28 -9.43 -15.59
N ASN A 424 0.26 -8.63 -15.28
CA ASN A 424 0.39 -7.19 -15.09
C ASN A 424 0.22 -6.79 -13.62
N THR A 425 0.83 -7.57 -12.72
CA THR A 425 0.85 -7.29 -11.28
C THR A 425 2.16 -7.80 -10.67
N THR A 426 2.60 -7.13 -9.60
CA THR A 426 3.71 -7.57 -8.73
C THR A 426 3.23 -7.92 -7.32
N GLN A 427 1.92 -7.83 -7.06
CA GLN A 427 1.28 -8.07 -5.76
C GLN A 427 1.21 -9.58 -5.46
N ILE A 428 2.38 -10.14 -5.19
CA ILE A 428 2.63 -11.56 -4.93
C ILE A 428 3.65 -11.63 -3.78
N THR A 429 3.27 -12.19 -2.64
CA THR A 429 4.11 -12.19 -1.42
C THR A 429 4.58 -13.60 -1.04
N GLU A 430 3.68 -14.58 -0.90
CA GLU A 430 4.04 -15.96 -0.59
C GLU A 430 4.12 -16.81 -1.86
N PHE A 431 5.16 -16.54 -2.65
CA PHE A 431 5.37 -17.08 -4.01
C PHE A 431 5.04 -18.57 -4.15
N ASP A 432 5.47 -19.44 -3.24
CA ASP A 432 5.29 -20.90 -3.36
C ASP A 432 3.82 -21.38 -3.27
N LEU A 433 2.92 -20.50 -2.82
CA LEU A 433 1.49 -20.76 -2.68
C LEU A 433 0.67 -20.28 -3.89
N ILE A 434 1.33 -19.68 -4.88
CA ILE A 434 0.69 -19.27 -6.13
C ILE A 434 0.90 -20.34 -7.19
N ASN A 435 -0.22 -20.77 -7.79
CA ASN A 435 -0.24 -21.68 -8.92
C ASN A 435 -1.03 -21.05 -10.08
N ILE A 436 -0.33 -20.72 -11.16
CA ILE A 436 -0.88 -20.10 -12.37
C ILE A 436 -0.62 -21.06 -13.55
N GLY A 437 -1.69 -21.45 -14.23
CA GLY A 437 -1.69 -22.30 -15.42
C GLY A 437 -1.12 -21.60 -16.67
N ASN A 438 -1.45 -22.14 -17.83
CA ASN A 438 -1.05 -21.63 -19.14
C ASN A 438 -2.07 -20.62 -19.70
N GLN A 439 -1.60 -19.64 -20.46
CA GLN A 439 -2.45 -18.66 -21.15
C GLN A 439 -3.37 -17.87 -20.20
N VAL A 440 -2.94 -17.68 -18.96
CA VAL A 440 -3.66 -16.89 -17.96
C VAL A 440 -3.42 -15.41 -18.20
N VAL A 441 -4.48 -14.61 -18.06
CA VAL A 441 -4.42 -13.14 -18.12
C VAL A 441 -4.72 -12.59 -16.73
N ILE A 442 -3.73 -11.92 -16.14
CA ILE A 442 -3.84 -11.22 -14.87
C ILE A 442 -3.67 -9.73 -15.14
N ASN A 443 -4.76 -8.97 -15.00
CA ASN A 443 -4.77 -7.55 -15.30
C ASN A 443 -4.11 -6.70 -14.21
N THR A 444 -4.07 -5.39 -14.45
CA THR A 444 -3.42 -4.42 -13.56
C THR A 444 -4.07 -4.40 -12.17
N ARG A 445 -3.24 -4.27 -11.13
CA ARG A 445 -3.66 -4.16 -9.73
C ARG A 445 -4.53 -5.31 -9.25
N VAL A 446 -4.37 -6.49 -9.83
CA VAL A 446 -4.91 -7.73 -9.25
C VAL A 446 -4.02 -8.12 -8.07
N GLU A 447 -4.66 -8.46 -6.95
CA GLU A 447 -3.99 -8.99 -5.76
C GLU A 447 -4.28 -10.49 -5.66
N LEU A 448 -3.22 -11.30 -5.79
CA LEU A 448 -3.29 -12.74 -5.52
C LEU A 448 -2.91 -12.95 -4.06
N GLN A 449 -3.87 -12.69 -3.17
CA GLN A 449 -3.62 -12.62 -1.73
C GLN A 449 -3.55 -14.03 -1.13
N THR A 450 -2.33 -14.48 -0.84
CA THR A 450 -2.03 -15.81 -0.29
C THR A 450 -2.15 -15.89 1.23
N HIS A 451 -2.36 -14.76 1.92
CA HIS A 451 -2.73 -14.76 3.34
C HIS A 451 -3.72 -13.66 3.68
N LEU A 452 -4.50 -13.86 4.73
CA LEU A 452 -5.27 -12.79 5.37
C LEU A 452 -5.00 -12.75 6.87
N PHE A 453 -5.08 -11.56 7.46
CA PHE A 453 -5.14 -11.44 8.91
C PHE A 453 -6.60 -11.49 9.37
N GLU A 454 -6.88 -12.34 10.35
CA GLU A 454 -8.15 -12.36 11.07
C GLU A 454 -7.80 -12.45 12.56
N ASP A 455 -8.26 -11.49 13.36
CA ASP A 455 -7.96 -11.47 14.80
C ASP A 455 -6.45 -11.57 15.13
N ARG A 456 -5.62 -10.91 14.30
CA ARG A 456 -4.16 -10.92 14.39
C ARG A 456 -3.54 -12.31 14.21
N VAL A 457 -4.21 -13.20 13.48
CA VAL A 457 -3.65 -14.46 12.99
C VAL A 457 -3.54 -14.38 11.48
N MET A 458 -2.32 -14.53 10.96
CA MET A 458 -2.05 -14.69 9.54
C MET A 458 -2.50 -16.09 9.11
N LYS A 459 -3.62 -16.16 8.40
CA LYS A 459 -4.11 -17.39 7.78
C LYS A 459 -3.62 -17.43 6.34
N MET A 460 -2.70 -18.33 6.07
CA MET A 460 -2.04 -18.44 4.77
C MET A 460 -2.51 -19.70 4.03
N GLY A 461 -2.81 -19.56 2.75
CA GLY A 461 -3.41 -20.58 1.89
C GLY A 461 -2.98 -20.44 0.43
N GLU A 462 -3.35 -21.42 -0.39
CA GLU A 462 -2.97 -21.43 -1.81
C GLU A 462 -3.92 -20.57 -2.66
N VAL A 463 -3.41 -20.00 -3.74
CA VAL A 463 -4.21 -19.30 -4.75
C VAL A 463 -3.94 -19.97 -6.10
N CYS A 464 -4.98 -20.58 -6.67
CA CYS A 464 -4.90 -21.37 -7.89
C CYS A 464 -5.66 -20.71 -9.04
N VAL A 465 -4.99 -20.50 -10.16
CA VAL A 465 -5.57 -19.92 -11.38
C VAL A 465 -5.26 -20.87 -12.52
N GLU A 466 -6.26 -21.62 -12.98
CA GLU A 466 -6.10 -22.64 -14.02
C GLU A 466 -5.92 -22.04 -15.42
N ASP A 467 -5.64 -22.91 -16.38
CA ASP A 467 -5.37 -22.55 -17.77
C ASP A 467 -6.48 -21.65 -18.36
N ARG A 468 -6.08 -20.71 -19.22
CA ARG A 468 -6.96 -19.83 -20.02
C ARG A 468 -7.92 -18.94 -19.22
N THR A 469 -7.66 -18.77 -17.93
CA THR A 469 -8.45 -17.90 -17.06
C THR A 469 -8.09 -16.43 -17.26
N ASN A 470 -9.06 -15.53 -17.09
CA ASN A 470 -8.87 -14.08 -17.12
C ASN A 470 -9.33 -13.43 -15.81
N ILE A 471 -8.46 -12.65 -15.19
CA ILE A 471 -8.73 -11.91 -13.95
C ILE A 471 -8.75 -10.41 -14.25
N GLY A 472 -9.91 -9.78 -14.08
CA GLY A 472 -10.15 -8.36 -14.31
C GLY A 472 -9.35 -7.45 -13.36
N CYS A 473 -9.11 -6.21 -13.78
CA CYS A 473 -8.30 -5.27 -12.99
C CYS A 473 -8.92 -4.94 -11.63
N LEU A 474 -8.08 -4.63 -10.63
CA LEU A 474 -8.50 -4.29 -9.26
C LEU A 474 -9.20 -5.42 -8.50
N SER A 475 -9.17 -6.65 -9.03
CA SER A 475 -9.78 -7.80 -8.35
C SER A 475 -8.83 -8.42 -7.33
N VAL A 476 -9.39 -8.98 -6.26
CA VAL A 476 -8.65 -9.63 -5.18
C VAL A 476 -9.10 -11.08 -5.08
N MET A 477 -8.14 -11.99 -5.01
CA MET A 477 -8.38 -13.39 -4.69
C MET A 477 -7.88 -13.67 -3.29
N LEU A 478 -8.77 -14.06 -2.37
CA LEU A 478 -8.39 -14.42 -1.01
C LEU A 478 -7.74 -15.82 -0.95
N PRO A 479 -7.13 -16.21 0.18
CA PRO A 479 -6.49 -17.51 0.32
C PRO A 479 -7.45 -18.69 0.13
N ASP A 480 -6.89 -19.82 -0.29
CA ASP A 480 -7.60 -21.07 -0.57
C ASP A 480 -8.65 -20.94 -1.70
N THR A 481 -8.40 -20.08 -2.67
CA THR A 481 -9.30 -19.88 -3.83
C THR A 481 -8.79 -20.56 -5.09
N ARG A 482 -9.74 -20.95 -5.94
CA ARG A 482 -9.45 -21.53 -7.25
C ARG A 482 -10.32 -20.92 -8.35
N LEU A 483 -9.70 -20.55 -9.46
CA LEU A 483 -10.40 -20.24 -10.71
C LEU A 483 -10.13 -21.35 -11.70
N ASP A 484 -11.17 -22.11 -12.06
CA ASP A 484 -11.03 -23.24 -12.98
C ASP A 484 -10.89 -22.81 -14.44
N LEU A 485 -10.54 -23.80 -15.28
CA LEU A 485 -10.24 -23.69 -16.70
C LEU A 485 -11.17 -22.72 -17.44
N GLY A 486 -10.58 -21.69 -18.03
CA GLY A 486 -11.30 -20.74 -18.90
C GLY A 486 -12.33 -19.86 -18.19
N SER A 487 -12.30 -19.79 -16.85
CA SER A 487 -13.17 -18.89 -16.11
C SER A 487 -12.75 -17.43 -16.26
N VAL A 488 -13.70 -16.51 -16.02
CA VAL A 488 -13.47 -15.07 -16.10
C VAL A 488 -13.92 -14.41 -14.81
N LEU A 489 -13.02 -13.68 -14.17
CA LEU A 489 -13.35 -12.79 -13.06
C LEU A 489 -13.41 -11.35 -13.59
N GLY A 490 -14.53 -10.68 -13.39
CA GLY A 490 -14.75 -9.29 -13.77
C GLY A 490 -13.84 -8.32 -13.01
N PRO A 491 -13.74 -7.06 -13.45
CA PRO A 491 -13.01 -6.02 -12.73
C PRO A 491 -13.58 -5.76 -11.33
N LEU A 492 -12.74 -5.24 -10.43
CA LEU A 492 -13.12 -4.83 -9.07
C LEU A 492 -13.99 -5.88 -8.36
N SER A 493 -13.55 -7.12 -8.40
CA SER A 493 -14.26 -8.28 -7.86
C SER A 493 -13.45 -8.95 -6.76
N LEU A 494 -14.11 -9.57 -5.79
CA LEU A 494 -13.44 -10.27 -4.69
C LEU A 494 -13.92 -11.72 -4.59
N VAL A 495 -12.99 -12.66 -4.77
CA VAL A 495 -13.23 -14.10 -4.58
C VAL A 495 -13.00 -14.43 -3.12
N MET A 496 -14.05 -14.91 -2.44
CA MET A 496 -14.02 -15.16 -1.00
C MET A 496 -13.09 -16.32 -0.64
N LYS A 497 -12.57 -16.31 0.58
CA LYS A 497 -11.70 -17.38 1.09
C LYS A 497 -12.37 -18.75 0.92
N GLY A 498 -11.68 -19.70 0.31
CA GLY A 498 -12.21 -21.06 0.08
C GLY A 498 -13.22 -21.17 -1.07
N GLU A 499 -13.45 -20.11 -1.84
CA GLU A 499 -14.39 -20.11 -2.96
C GLU A 499 -13.72 -20.60 -4.25
N ASP A 500 -14.41 -21.49 -4.96
CA ASP A 500 -14.00 -22.04 -6.25
C ASP A 500 -14.92 -21.53 -7.36
N ILE A 501 -14.33 -20.93 -8.41
CA ILE A 501 -15.05 -20.46 -9.60
C ILE A 501 -15.06 -21.58 -10.67
N PRO A 502 -16.25 -22.07 -11.10
CA PRO A 502 -16.35 -23.18 -12.06
C PRO A 502 -15.76 -22.89 -13.45
N PRO A 503 -15.37 -23.94 -14.21
CA PRO A 503 -14.77 -23.78 -15.53
C PRO A 503 -15.73 -23.12 -16.53
N TYR A 504 -15.18 -22.25 -17.39
CA TYR A 504 -15.91 -21.54 -18.44
C TYR A 504 -17.11 -20.70 -17.97
N THR A 505 -17.10 -20.23 -16.72
CA THR A 505 -18.10 -19.30 -16.17
C THR A 505 -17.51 -17.90 -15.99
N SER A 506 -18.36 -16.87 -15.97
CA SER A 506 -17.95 -15.49 -15.73
C SER A 506 -18.57 -14.98 -14.43
N TRP A 507 -17.76 -14.39 -13.55
CA TRP A 507 -18.17 -13.94 -12.21
C TRP A 507 -17.71 -12.53 -11.94
N GLN A 508 -18.51 -11.71 -11.26
CA GLN A 508 -18.12 -10.34 -10.91
C GLN A 508 -18.78 -9.87 -9.61
N GLY A 509 -18.14 -8.93 -8.94
CA GLY A 509 -18.69 -8.18 -7.82
C GLY A 509 -18.03 -8.43 -6.47
N ILE A 510 -18.57 -7.78 -5.43
CA ILE A 510 -18.10 -7.89 -4.05
C ILE A 510 -19.33 -8.01 -3.14
N PRO A 511 -19.85 -9.24 -2.91
CA PRO A 511 -19.29 -10.53 -3.28
C PRO A 511 -19.54 -10.88 -4.76
N ILE A 512 -18.75 -11.81 -5.29
CA ILE A 512 -18.91 -12.25 -6.68
C ILE A 512 -20.24 -12.97 -6.91
N ARG A 513 -20.78 -12.79 -8.12
CA ARG A 513 -21.91 -13.54 -8.66
C ARG A 513 -21.67 -13.87 -10.12
N GLU A 514 -22.17 -15.01 -10.57
CA GLU A 514 -22.12 -15.38 -11.98
C GLU A 514 -22.89 -14.35 -12.83
N TYR A 515 -22.31 -13.99 -13.98
CA TYR A 515 -22.92 -13.11 -14.98
C TYR A 515 -22.70 -13.67 -16.39
N ASN A 516 -23.60 -13.28 -17.31
CA ASN A 516 -23.61 -13.75 -18.69
C ASN A 516 -22.82 -12.85 -19.63
#